data_AF-A0A8T3X9E7-F1
#
_entry.id   AF-A0A8T3X9E7-F1
#
_cell.length_a   1.000
_cell.length_b   1.000
_cell.length_c   1.000
_cell.angle_alpha   90.00
_cell.angle_beta   90.00
_cell.angle_gamma   90.00
#
_symmetry.space_group_name_H-M   'P 1'
#
loop_
_entity.id
_entity.type
_entity.pdbx_description
1 polymer ?
#
loop_
_entity_poly.entity_id
_entity_poly.type
_entity_poly.pdbx_seq_one_letter_code
_entity_poly.pdbx_strand_id
1 'polypeptide(L)'
;MTCKILQMSHLIGRKWTIAILCEIAADNFDSFNGFLRKSKGRLTPRGLSIVLKEMENAGFVEKDGNGVASHYILTPKGMGLYKIIMQMKSWNVEWNNADSSCARKSCIECSYFMRG
;
A
#
# COMPACT_ATOMS: atom_id res chain seq x y z
N MET A 1 27.49 -4.33 8.81
CA MET A 1 26.33 -5.20 8.45
C MET A 1 25.05 -4.42 8.67
N THR A 2 24.12 -4.43 7.71
CA THR A 2 22.83 -3.70 7.80
C THR A 2 21.69 -4.70 8.07
N CYS A 3 20.87 -4.43 9.10
CA CYS A 3 19.70 -5.24 9.42
C CYS A 3 18.62 -5.10 8.33
N LYS A 4 18.31 -6.20 7.62
CA LYS A 4 17.35 -6.20 6.51
C LYS A 4 15.92 -5.93 6.95
N ILE A 5 15.52 -6.37 8.15
CA ILE A 5 14.18 -6.10 8.71
C ILE A 5 14.00 -4.60 8.92
N LEU A 6 14.99 -3.93 9.51
CA LEU A 6 14.93 -2.49 9.76
C LEU A 6 14.89 -1.69 8.44
N GLN A 7 15.67 -2.10 7.43
CA GLN A 7 15.60 -1.49 6.11
C GLN A 7 14.20 -1.62 5.48
N MET A 8 13.59 -2.81 5.61
CA MET A 8 12.25 -3.08 5.09
C MET A 8 11.17 -2.27 5.83
N SER A 9 11.28 -2.13 7.16
CA SER A 9 10.31 -1.38 7.96
C SER A 9 10.29 0.09 7.60
N HIS A 10 11.40 0.68 7.16
CA HIS A 10 11.42 2.06 6.65
C HIS A 10 10.58 2.25 5.39
N LEU A 11 10.54 1.25 4.49
CA LEU A 11 9.75 1.32 3.27
C LEU A 11 8.26 1.10 3.57
N ILE A 12 7.94 0.10 4.41
CA ILE A 12 6.56 -0.23 4.81
C ILE A 12 5.97 0.89 5.67
N GLY A 13 6.78 1.51 6.54
CA GLY A 13 6.35 2.58 7.43
C GLY A 13 6.06 3.91 6.73
N ARG A 14 6.33 4.02 5.42
CA ARG A 14 5.88 5.19 4.64
C ARG A 14 4.37 5.13 4.48
N LYS A 15 3.72 6.22 4.86
CA LYS A 15 2.27 6.41 4.85
C LYS A 15 1.59 5.71 3.67
N TRP A 16 1.91 6.08 2.43
CA TRP A 16 1.17 5.60 1.27
C TRP A 16 1.49 4.17 0.83
N THR A 17 2.63 3.59 1.24
CA THR A 17 3.04 2.24 0.81
C THR A 17 1.99 1.20 1.17
N ILE A 18 1.53 1.19 2.43
CA ILE A 18 0.54 0.23 2.91
C ILE A 18 -0.80 0.43 2.19
N ALA A 19 -1.25 1.69 2.03
CA ALA A 19 -2.52 1.98 1.38
C ALA A 19 -2.54 1.56 -0.09
N ILE A 20 -1.49 1.89 -0.85
CA ILE A 20 -1.37 1.50 -2.26
C ILE A 20 -1.30 -0.02 -2.39
N LEU A 21 -0.51 -0.69 -1.54
CA LEU A 21 -0.37 -2.14 -1.57
C LEU A 21 -1.70 -2.84 -1.28
N CYS A 22 -2.45 -2.39 -0.26
CA CYS A 22 -3.77 -2.93 0.04
C CYS A 22 -4.78 -2.66 -1.08
N GLU A 23 -4.70 -1.51 -1.75
CA GLU A 23 -5.59 -1.20 -2.88
C GLU A 23 -5.34 -2.10 -4.09
N ILE A 24 -4.08 -2.33 -4.45
CA ILE A 24 -3.76 -3.27 -5.54
C ILE A 24 -4.26 -4.67 -5.20
N ALA A 25 -4.10 -5.11 -3.94
CA ALA A 25 -4.59 -6.40 -3.50
C ALA A 25 -6.13 -6.54 -3.57
N ALA A 26 -6.87 -5.44 -3.36
CA ALA A 26 -8.33 -5.44 -3.35
C ALA A 26 -8.93 -5.41 -4.76
N ASP A 27 -8.35 -4.60 -5.65
CA ASP A 27 -8.88 -4.35 -7.01
C ASP A 27 -8.18 -5.19 -8.09
N ASN A 28 -7.19 -6.01 -7.70
CA ASN A 28 -6.22 -6.77 -8.50
C ASN A 28 -5.38 -5.95 -9.51
N PHE A 29 -5.86 -4.78 -9.96
CA PHE A 29 -5.28 -3.97 -11.03
C PHE A 29 -5.67 -2.49 -10.88
N ASP A 30 -5.06 -1.75 -9.95
CA ASP A 30 -5.33 -0.31 -9.83
C ASP A 30 -4.40 0.53 -10.73
N SER A 31 -4.94 1.61 -11.29
CA SER A 31 -4.23 2.51 -12.20
C SER A 31 -3.70 3.73 -11.45
N PHE A 32 -2.70 4.41 -12.03
CA PHE A 32 -2.15 5.64 -11.45
C PHE A 32 -3.24 6.69 -11.12
N ASN A 33 -4.15 6.94 -12.06
CA ASN A 33 -5.26 7.88 -11.86
C ASN A 33 -6.30 7.36 -10.86
N GLY A 34 -6.46 6.04 -10.75
CA GLY A 34 -7.29 5.38 -9.74
C GLY A 34 -6.83 5.72 -8.32
N PHE A 35 -5.54 5.54 -8.04
CA PHE A 35 -4.96 5.92 -6.74
C PHE A 35 -5.15 7.40 -6.42
N LEU A 36 -4.89 8.29 -7.38
CA LEU A 36 -5.04 9.74 -7.15
C LEU A 36 -6.49 10.08 -6.78
N ARG A 37 -7.46 9.49 -7.48
CA ARG A 37 -8.89 9.68 -7.17
C ARG A 37 -9.24 9.15 -5.78
N LYS A 38 -8.85 7.90 -5.46
CA LYS A 38 -9.12 7.28 -4.14
C LYS A 38 -8.44 8.05 -3.00
N SER A 39 -7.29 8.69 -3.25
CA SER A 39 -6.55 9.49 -2.26
C SER A 39 -7.21 10.83 -1.91
N LYS A 40 -8.28 11.23 -2.60
CA LYS A 40 -9.00 12.50 -2.38
C LYS A 40 -8.07 13.72 -2.35
N GLY A 41 -7.05 13.73 -3.23
CA GLY A 41 -6.08 14.82 -3.37
C GLY A 41 -4.97 14.84 -2.31
N ARG A 42 -4.93 13.91 -1.35
CA ARG A 42 -3.86 13.85 -0.33
C ARG A 42 -2.57 13.25 -0.85
N LEU A 43 -2.63 12.46 -1.92
CA LEU A 43 -1.46 11.96 -2.61
C LEU A 43 -1.28 12.75 -3.90
N THR A 44 -0.15 13.44 -4.03
CA THR A 44 0.18 14.16 -5.26
C THR A 44 0.66 13.19 -6.34
N PRO A 45 0.53 13.54 -7.63
CA PRO A 45 1.09 12.73 -8.73
C PRO A 45 2.58 12.41 -8.51
N ARG A 46 3.37 13.42 -8.12
CA ARG A 46 4.79 13.23 -7.80
C ARG A 46 5.01 12.25 -6.65
N GLY A 47 4.22 12.38 -5.57
CA GLY A 47 4.30 11.48 -4.42
C GLY A 47 3.96 10.04 -4.80
N LEU A 48 2.89 9.85 -5.58
CA LEU A 48 2.49 8.53 -6.08
C LEU A 48 3.58 7.90 -6.95
N SER A 49 4.15 8.66 -7.90
CA SER A 49 5.26 8.18 -8.74
C SER A 49 6.48 7.74 -7.93
N ILE A 50 6.81 8.47 -6.86
CA ILE A 50 7.94 8.12 -5.98
C ILE A 50 7.64 6.80 -5.27
N VAL A 51 6.47 6.68 -4.64
CA VAL A 51 6.13 5.47 -3.86
C VAL A 51 6.00 4.25 -4.76
N LEU A 52 5.35 4.36 -5.91
CA LEU A 52 5.25 3.25 -6.88
C LEU A 52 6.63 2.81 -7.36
N LYS A 53 7.51 3.75 -7.73
CA LYS A 53 8.88 3.43 -8.16
C LYS A 53 9.68 2.72 -7.06
N GLU A 54 9.50 3.12 -5.80
CA GLU A 54 10.14 2.44 -4.67
C GLU A 54 9.58 1.03 -4.45
N MET A 55 8.26 0.85 -4.61
CA MET A 55 7.62 -0.46 -4.53
C MET A 55 8.05 -1.38 -5.69
N GLU A 56 8.21 -0.84 -6.90
CA GLU A 56 8.76 -1.56 -8.07
C GLU A 56 10.22 -1.97 -7.82
N ASN A 57 11.07 -1.04 -7.38
CA ASN A 57 12.47 -1.32 -7.04
C ASN A 57 12.61 -2.34 -5.91
N ALA A 58 11.69 -2.34 -4.95
CA ALA A 58 11.64 -3.33 -3.88
C ALA A 58 11.03 -4.67 -4.33
N GLY A 59 10.49 -4.74 -5.55
CA GLY A 59 9.86 -5.93 -6.14
C GLY A 59 8.53 -6.28 -5.49
N PHE A 60 7.78 -5.31 -4.96
CA PHE A 60 6.44 -5.54 -4.40
C PHE A 60 5.35 -5.44 -5.46
N VAL A 61 5.54 -4.55 -6.43
CA VAL A 61 4.60 -4.32 -7.52
C VAL A 61 5.35 -4.37 -8.83
N GLU A 62 4.61 -4.65 -9.89
CA GLU A 62 5.05 -4.51 -11.26
C GLU A 62 3.95 -3.85 -12.08
N LYS A 63 4.37 -3.22 -13.17
CA LYS A 63 3.48 -2.53 -14.10
C LYS A 63 3.02 -3.51 -15.17
N ASP A 64 1.71 -3.71 -15.26
CA ASP A 64 1.07 -4.52 -16.28
C ASP A 64 0.55 -3.63 -17.42
N GLY A 65 0.99 -3.93 -18.65
CA GLY A 65 0.67 -3.18 -19.86
C GLY A 65 1.52 -1.93 -20.15
N ASN A 66 1.27 -1.33 -21.31
CA ASN A 66 2.01 -0.18 -21.84
C ASN A 66 1.11 1.05 -22.03
N GLY A 67 1.67 2.25 -21.86
CA GLY A 67 0.96 3.51 -22.14
C GLY A 67 -0.03 3.95 -21.05
N VAL A 68 -1.13 4.59 -21.45
CA VAL A 68 -2.10 5.26 -20.56
C VAL A 68 -2.99 4.27 -19.80
N ALA A 69 -3.15 3.05 -20.32
CA ALA A 69 -3.96 1.99 -19.73
C ALA A 69 -3.16 1.03 -18.82
N SER A 70 -1.97 1.43 -18.37
CA SER A 70 -1.15 0.57 -17.53
C SER A 70 -1.70 0.46 -16.11
N HIS A 71 -1.72 -0.76 -15.59
CA HIS A 71 -2.12 -1.08 -14.22
C HIS A 71 -0.91 -1.49 -13.39
N TYR A 72 -1.08 -1.50 -12.06
CA TYR A 72 -0.10 -2.05 -11.14
C TYR A 72 -0.65 -3.32 -10.52
N ILE A 73 0.17 -4.36 -10.47
CA ILE A 73 -0.16 -5.67 -9.87
C ILE A 73 0.84 -6.03 -8.78
N LEU A 74 0.41 -6.85 -7.82
CA LEU A 74 1.32 -7.37 -6.80
C LEU A 74 2.15 -8.52 -7.36
N THR A 75 3.45 -8.49 -7.12
CA THR A 75 4.31 -9.66 -7.32
C THR A 75 4.05 -10.71 -6.23
N PRO A 76 4.58 -11.95 -6.34
CA PRO A 76 4.53 -12.92 -5.25
C PRO A 76 5.09 -12.38 -3.92
N LYS A 77 6.14 -11.54 -3.99
CA LYS A 77 6.73 -10.88 -2.83
C LYS A 77 5.78 -9.82 -2.25
N GLY A 78 5.14 -9.01 -3.09
CA GLY A 78 4.12 -8.05 -2.67
C GLY A 78 2.92 -8.72 -2.00
N MET A 79 2.45 -9.85 -2.54
CA MET A 79 1.36 -10.62 -1.95
C MET A 79 1.75 -11.24 -0.60
N GLY A 80 3.00 -11.68 -0.44
CA GLY A 80 3.54 -12.09 0.86
C GLY A 80 3.49 -10.97 1.90
N LEU A 81 3.91 -9.75 1.51
CA LEU A 81 3.86 -8.57 2.37
C LEU A 81 2.41 -8.17 2.71
N TYR A 82 1.49 -8.25 1.75
CA TYR A 82 0.06 -7.99 1.99
C TYR A 82 -0.49 -8.87 3.13
N LYS A 83 -0.19 -10.16 3.12
CA LYS A 83 -0.62 -11.09 4.17
C LYS A 83 -0.09 -10.69 5.55
N ILE A 84 1.16 -10.24 5.64
CA ILE A 84 1.76 -9.74 6.88
C ILE A 84 1.04 -8.48 7.37
N ILE A 85 0.76 -7.54 6.46
CA ILE A 85 0.01 -6.31 6.78
C ILE A 85 -1.39 -6.65 7.31
N MET A 86 -2.08 -7.63 6.73
CA MET A 86 -3.40 -8.05 7.21
C MET A 86 -3.33 -8.64 8.62
N GLN A 87 -2.29 -9.44 8.93
CA GLN A 87 -2.05 -9.92 10.29
C GLN A 87 -1.76 -8.77 11.26
N MET A 88 -0.95 -7.79 10.86
CA MET A 88 -0.69 -6.58 11.66
C MET A 88 -1.98 -5.80 11.95
N LYS A 89 -2.89 -5.69 10.97
CA LYS A 89 -4.19 -5.03 11.15
C LYS A 89 -5.06 -5.78 12.15
N SER A 90 -5.12 -7.12 12.07
CA SER A 90 -5.85 -7.95 13.05
C SER A 90 -5.27 -7.83 14.46
N TRP A 91 -3.94 -7.93 14.58
CA TRP A 91 -3.24 -7.72 15.85
C TRP A 91 -3.54 -6.34 16.46
N ASN A 92 -3.57 -5.30 15.62
CA ASN A 92 -3.89 -3.94 16.09
C ASN A 92 -5.33 -3.80 16.60
N VAL A 93 -6.29 -4.50 15.98
CA VAL A 93 -7.69 -4.54 16.44
C VAL A 93 -7.80 -5.25 17.79
N GLU A 94 -7.06 -6.33 17.98
CA GLU A 94 -7.06 -7.11 19.22
C GLU A 94 -6.44 -6.34 20.39
N TRP A 95 -5.31 -5.65 20.18
CA TRP A 95 -4.49 -5.13 21.28
C TRP A 95 -4.54 -3.61 21.48
N ASN A 96 -4.92 -2.82 20.47
CA ASN A 96 -4.78 -1.36 20.53
C ASN A 96 -6.11 -0.59 20.39
N ASN A 97 -7.25 -1.25 20.67
CA ASN A 97 -8.59 -0.67 20.52
C ASN A 97 -8.82 -0.02 19.14
N ALA A 98 -8.15 -0.53 18.11
CA ALA A 98 -8.39 -0.04 16.77
C ALA A 98 -9.81 -0.40 16.35
N ASP A 99 -10.43 0.48 15.58
CA ASP A 99 -11.74 0.25 14.98
C ASP A 99 -11.80 -1.15 14.36
N SER A 100 -12.80 -1.95 14.76
CA SER A 100 -12.99 -3.34 14.30
C SER A 100 -13.10 -3.48 12.77
N SER A 101 -13.45 -2.39 12.07
CA SER A 101 -13.45 -2.33 10.61
C SER A 101 -12.04 -2.29 10.00
N CYS A 102 -11.01 -1.92 10.77
CA CYS A 102 -9.62 -1.86 10.30
C CYS A 102 -9.18 -3.17 9.64
N ALA A 103 -9.51 -4.32 10.24
CA ALA A 103 -9.15 -5.62 9.68
C ALA A 103 -9.69 -5.89 8.27
N ARG A 104 -10.74 -5.18 7.83
CA ARG A 104 -11.45 -5.45 6.57
C ARG A 104 -11.45 -4.29 5.57
N LYS A 105 -11.31 -3.04 6.02
CA LYS A 105 -11.30 -1.86 5.14
C LYS A 105 -9.91 -1.56 4.58
N SER A 106 -9.86 -0.91 3.42
CA SER A 106 -8.60 -0.37 2.92
C SER A 106 -8.12 0.82 3.74
N CYS A 107 -6.80 0.99 3.85
CA CYS A 107 -6.21 2.12 4.55
C CYS A 107 -6.53 3.47 3.88
N ILE A 108 -6.75 3.51 2.56
CA ILE A 108 -7.11 4.76 1.85
C ILE A 108 -8.50 5.27 2.24
N GLU A 109 -9.37 4.38 2.69
CA GLU A 109 -10.72 4.68 3.19
C GLU A 109 -10.73 4.91 4.70
N CYS A 110 -9.62 4.66 5.39
CA CYS A 110 -9.51 4.81 6.83
C CYS A 110 -9.39 6.29 7.22
N SER A 111 -10.36 6.79 7.98
CA SER A 111 -10.38 8.18 8.46
C SER A 111 -9.15 8.54 9.30
N TYR A 112 -8.61 7.60 10.08
CA TYR A 112 -7.38 7.81 10.87
C TYR A 112 -6.14 7.94 9.98
N PHE A 113 -6.00 7.06 9.00
CA PHE A 113 -4.89 7.10 8.04
C PHE A 113 -4.87 8.41 7.24
N MET A 114 -6.06 8.90 6.88
CA MET A 114 -6.20 10.13 6.11
C MET A 114 -5.98 11.40 6.94
N ARG A 115 -6.04 11.33 8.29
CA ARG A 115 -5.87 12.49 9.19
C ARG A 115 -4.42 12.76 9.60
N GLY A 116 -3.61 11.70 9.81
CA GLY A 116 -2.13 11.83 9.82
C GLY A 116 -1.63 12.22 8.44
#